data_AF-A0A821BLW8-F1
#
_entry.id   AF-A0A821BLW8-F1
#
_cell.length_a   1.000
_cell.length_b   1.000
_cell.length_c   1.000
_cell.angle_alpha   90.00
_cell.angle_beta   90.00
_cell.angle_gamma   90.00
#
_symmetry.space_group_name_H-M   'P 1'
#
loop_
_entity.id
_entity.type
_entity.pdbx_description
1 polymer ?
#
loop_
_entity_poly.entity_id
_entity_poly.type
_entity_poly.pdbx_seq_one_letter_code
_entity_poly.pdbx_strand_id
1 'polypeptide(L)'
;MATEGLINILERTVTGSQADLENARNFLAKAAEQNLSELLKQLSDILITATNNPTARAQAALQLKNALYSRDDTLKQLYQERWLSIPENIRNHIKTNCFNALGTETTKPSQAAQCVGYIACAEIPRGQWQDLIMLIDSNVLEPQSNLILTALIYGMRKEETNDNVRLAAITALLNSLEFTKNNFQNDSERHYIMQVVCEATQSPNIKIQVAALQNLVKILTLYYDYMEYYMGPALFAVRKFFNSLINKSTLINGRFFFFL
;
A
#
# COMPACT_ATOMS: atom_id res chain seq x y z
N MET A 1 -5.70 -30.85 -7.56
CA MET A 1 -5.45 -31.73 -6.40
C MET A 1 -4.91 -30.98 -5.19
N ALA A 2 -3.71 -30.35 -5.21
CA ALA A 2 -3.21 -29.62 -4.02
C ALA A 2 -4.02 -28.35 -3.66
N THR A 3 -4.47 -27.59 -4.67
CA THR A 3 -5.27 -26.37 -4.51
C THR A 3 -6.67 -26.61 -3.96
N GLU A 4 -7.34 -27.71 -4.33
CA GLU A 4 -8.67 -28.07 -3.79
C GLU A 4 -8.62 -28.42 -2.30
N GLY A 5 -7.56 -29.10 -1.85
CA GLY A 5 -7.33 -29.37 -0.43
C GLY A 5 -7.13 -28.08 0.37
N LEU A 6 -6.38 -27.12 -0.17
CA LEU A 6 -6.14 -25.83 0.48
C LEU A 6 -7.42 -24.97 0.56
N ILE A 7 -8.25 -24.97 -0.49
CA ILE A 7 -9.54 -24.26 -0.49
C ILE A 7 -10.46 -24.76 0.64
N ASN A 8 -10.60 -26.07 0.79
CA ASN A 8 -11.44 -26.66 1.85
C ASN A 8 -10.91 -26.29 3.25
N ILE A 9 -9.60 -26.27 3.44
CA ILE A 9 -8.97 -25.86 4.71
C ILE A 9 -9.23 -24.38 5.01
N LEU A 10 -9.13 -23.50 4.01
CA LEU A 10 -9.44 -22.08 4.17
C LEU A 10 -10.91 -21.86 4.53
N GLU A 11 -11.84 -22.61 3.95
CA GLU A 11 -13.26 -22.53 4.33
C GLU A 11 -13.50 -22.94 5.79
N ARG A 12 -12.84 -24.01 6.24
CA ARG A 12 -12.93 -24.50 7.63
C ARG A 12 -12.35 -23.51 8.66
N THR A 13 -11.47 -22.58 8.26
CA THR A 13 -11.01 -21.50 9.15
C THR A 13 -12.12 -20.50 9.54
N VAL A 14 -13.28 -20.55 8.88
CA VAL A 14 -14.42 -19.64 9.13
C VAL A 14 -15.62 -20.38 9.70
N THR A 15 -15.91 -21.59 9.22
CA THR A 15 -17.15 -22.32 9.54
C THR A 15 -16.95 -23.53 10.46
N GLY A 16 -15.70 -23.87 10.78
CA GLY A 16 -15.35 -25.07 11.55
C GLY A 16 -15.46 -24.91 13.07
N SER A 17 -15.52 -26.05 13.76
CA SER A 17 -15.39 -26.12 15.22
C SER A 17 -13.99 -25.68 15.69
N GLN A 18 -13.80 -25.44 17.00
CA GLN A 18 -12.48 -25.09 17.56
C GLN A 18 -11.36 -26.06 17.11
N ALA A 19 -11.67 -27.35 16.99
CA ALA A 19 -10.75 -28.38 16.51
C ALA A 19 -10.42 -28.23 15.01
N ASP A 20 -11.39 -27.81 14.18
CA ASP A 20 -11.17 -27.57 12.75
C ASP A 20 -10.28 -26.34 12.51
N LEU A 21 -10.43 -25.30 13.35
CA LEU A 21 -9.58 -24.12 13.32
C LEU A 21 -8.12 -24.46 13.68
N GLU A 22 -7.90 -25.27 14.71
CA GLU A 22 -6.57 -25.74 15.08
C GLU A 22 -5.96 -26.62 13.99
N ASN A 23 -6.74 -27.54 13.42
CA ASN A 23 -6.28 -28.40 12.33
C ASN A 23 -5.88 -27.57 11.09
N ALA A 24 -6.69 -26.59 10.72
CA ALA A 24 -6.40 -25.71 9.60
C ALA A 24 -5.13 -24.86 9.85
N ARG A 25 -4.97 -24.33 11.07
CA ARG A 25 -3.75 -23.60 11.47
C ARG A 25 -2.51 -24.47 11.43
N ASN A 26 -2.58 -25.68 11.99
CA ASN A 26 -1.47 -26.62 12.02
C ASN A 26 -1.06 -27.04 10.60
N PHE A 27 -2.04 -27.26 9.71
CA PHE A 27 -1.75 -27.55 8.31
C PHE A 27 -1.03 -26.39 7.62
N LEU A 28 -1.54 -25.17 7.76
CA LEU A 28 -0.92 -23.98 7.16
C LEU A 28 0.49 -23.73 7.70
N ALA A 29 0.70 -23.92 9.01
CA ALA A 29 2.03 -23.81 9.63
C ALA A 29 3.00 -24.85 9.05
N LYS A 30 2.57 -26.11 8.96
CA LYS A 30 3.38 -27.19 8.38
C LYS A 30 3.69 -26.95 6.89
N ALA A 31 2.73 -26.45 6.13
CA ALA A 31 2.94 -26.10 4.72
C ALA A 31 3.94 -24.94 4.56
N ALA A 32 3.87 -23.94 5.45
CA ALA A 32 4.81 -22.82 5.46
C ALA A 32 6.24 -23.26 5.83
N GLU A 33 6.39 -24.20 6.76
CA GLU A 33 7.69 -24.80 7.12
C GLU A 33 8.33 -25.58 5.97
N GLN A 34 7.51 -26.29 5.18
CA GLN A 34 8.00 -27.07 4.04
C GLN A 34 8.41 -26.19 2.87
N ASN A 35 7.52 -25.31 2.42
CA ASN A 35 7.79 -24.41 1.30
C ASN A 35 6.85 -23.21 1.31
N LEU A 36 7.26 -22.16 2.05
CA LEU A 36 6.53 -20.91 2.11
C LEU A 36 6.29 -20.29 0.73
N SER A 37 7.29 -20.32 -0.17
CA SER A 37 7.20 -19.71 -1.50
C SER A 37 6.06 -20.30 -2.33
N GLU A 38 5.95 -21.63 -2.34
CA GLU A 38 4.88 -22.32 -3.07
C GLU A 38 3.52 -22.15 -2.38
N LEU A 39 3.47 -22.12 -1.04
CA LEU A 39 2.24 -21.82 -0.31
C LEU A 39 1.70 -20.43 -0.66
N LEU A 40 2.54 -19.39 -0.63
CA LEU A 40 2.12 -18.02 -0.96
C LEU A 40 1.67 -17.92 -2.42
N LYS A 41 2.34 -18.63 -3.34
CA LYS A 41 1.91 -18.73 -4.74
C LYS A 41 0.51 -19.32 -4.85
N GLN A 42 0.24 -20.46 -4.22
CA GLN A 42 -1.08 -21.10 -4.23
C GLN A 42 -2.17 -20.23 -3.60
N LEU A 43 -1.87 -19.53 -2.51
CA LEU A 43 -2.81 -18.57 -1.91
C LEU A 43 -3.14 -17.44 -2.89
N SER A 44 -2.16 -16.95 -3.65
CA SER A 44 -2.40 -15.92 -4.66
C SER A 44 -3.24 -16.43 -5.84
N ASP A 45 -3.07 -17.70 -6.23
CA ASP A 45 -3.88 -18.34 -7.28
C ASP A 45 -5.34 -18.51 -6.84
N ILE A 46 -5.55 -18.88 -5.57
CA ILE A 46 -6.90 -18.99 -4.99
C ILE A 46 -7.59 -17.63 -4.97
N LEU A 47 -6.87 -16.56 -4.60
CA LEU A 47 -7.38 -15.20 -4.52
C LEU A 47 -7.96 -14.69 -5.84
N ILE A 48 -7.24 -14.89 -6.96
CA ILE A 48 -7.63 -14.37 -8.28
C ILE A 48 -8.71 -15.20 -8.98
N THR A 49 -8.82 -16.48 -8.63
CA THR A 49 -9.73 -17.41 -9.31
C THR A 49 -11.19 -17.10 -8.95
N ALA A 50 -11.91 -16.43 -9.86
CA ALA A 50 -13.28 -15.97 -9.64
C ALA A 50 -14.31 -17.11 -9.46
N THR A 51 -14.00 -18.33 -9.91
CA THR A 51 -14.85 -19.51 -9.70
C THR A 51 -14.78 -20.04 -8.26
N ASN A 52 -13.80 -19.61 -7.46
CA ASN A 52 -13.68 -20.01 -6.08
C ASN A 52 -14.66 -19.27 -5.18
N ASN A 53 -15.07 -19.94 -4.10
CA ASN A 53 -15.92 -19.36 -3.08
C ASN A 53 -15.34 -18.04 -2.54
N PRO A 54 -16.13 -16.95 -2.46
CA PRO A 54 -15.71 -15.68 -1.86
C PRO A 54 -15.05 -15.82 -0.48
N THR A 55 -15.51 -16.75 0.35
CA THR A 55 -14.93 -17.02 1.68
C THR A 55 -13.50 -17.54 1.58
N ALA A 56 -13.25 -18.51 0.69
CA ALA A 56 -11.92 -19.06 0.47
C ALA A 56 -10.95 -17.99 -0.09
N ARG A 57 -11.43 -17.15 -1.02
CA ARG A 57 -10.66 -16.02 -1.58
C ARG A 57 -10.28 -15.01 -0.50
N ALA A 58 -11.23 -14.62 0.34
CA ALA A 58 -10.99 -13.69 1.44
C ALA A 58 -9.98 -14.24 2.47
N GLN A 59 -10.09 -15.54 2.80
CA GLN A 59 -9.13 -16.20 3.70
C GLN A 59 -7.75 -16.35 3.07
N ALA A 60 -7.66 -16.65 1.77
CA ALA A 60 -6.39 -16.70 1.07
C ALA A 60 -5.64 -15.36 1.13
N ALA A 61 -6.36 -14.26 0.86
CA ALA A 61 -5.79 -12.91 0.98
C ALA A 61 -5.41 -12.56 2.42
N LEU A 62 -6.20 -12.98 3.42
CA LEU A 62 -5.86 -12.78 4.83
C LEU A 62 -4.58 -13.51 5.22
N GLN A 63 -4.39 -14.75 4.77
CA GLN A 63 -3.18 -15.51 5.06
C GLN A 63 -1.95 -14.94 4.34
N LEU A 64 -2.10 -14.52 3.09
CA LEU A 64 -1.06 -13.77 2.37
C LEU A 64 -0.64 -12.53 3.17
N LYS A 65 -1.62 -11.73 3.60
CA LYS A 65 -1.37 -10.53 4.40
C LYS A 65 -0.60 -10.84 5.69
N ASN A 66 -1.03 -11.86 6.43
CA ASN A 66 -0.39 -12.25 7.69
C ASN A 66 1.05 -12.77 7.49
N ALA A 67 1.35 -13.30 6.30
CA ALA A 67 2.71 -13.70 5.94
C ALA A 67 3.60 -12.51 5.52
N LEU A 68 3.00 -11.41 5.07
CA LEU A 68 3.71 -10.24 4.54
C LEU A 68 3.92 -9.14 5.59
N TYR A 69 3.08 -9.07 6.62
CA TYR A 69 3.09 -7.97 7.58
C TYR A 69 2.84 -8.41 9.03
N SER A 70 3.53 -7.71 9.94
CA SER A 70 3.28 -7.74 11.38
C SER A 70 3.28 -6.31 11.93
N ARG A 71 2.53 -6.09 13.01
CA ARG A 71 2.57 -4.81 13.77
C ARG A 71 3.84 -4.65 14.60
N ASP A 72 4.57 -5.72 14.83
CA ASP A 72 5.85 -5.72 15.52
C ASP A 72 6.96 -5.39 14.52
N ASP A 73 7.75 -4.34 14.80
CA ASP A 73 8.81 -3.85 13.92
C ASP A 73 9.89 -4.89 13.62
N THR A 74 10.23 -5.74 14.59
CA THR A 74 11.23 -6.79 14.40
C THR A 74 10.71 -7.89 13.48
N LEU A 75 9.46 -8.31 13.68
CA LEU A 75 8.79 -9.27 12.80
C LEU A 75 8.52 -8.67 11.41
N LYS A 76 8.23 -7.38 11.32
CA LYS A 76 8.07 -6.66 10.04
C LYS A 76 9.34 -6.79 9.21
N GLN A 77 10.52 -6.50 9.78
CA GLN A 77 11.79 -6.65 9.08
C GLN A 77 12.05 -8.10 8.67
N LEU A 78 11.83 -9.06 9.57
CA LEU A 78 11.98 -10.48 9.28
C LEU A 78 11.09 -10.92 8.11
N TYR A 79 9.83 -10.48 8.09
CA TYR A 79 8.88 -10.83 7.02
C TYR A 79 9.27 -10.20 5.68
N GLN A 80 9.79 -8.98 5.69
CA GLN A 80 10.32 -8.33 4.50
C GLN A 80 11.54 -9.08 3.94
N GLU A 81 12.50 -9.46 4.78
CA GLU A 81 13.66 -10.24 4.36
C GLU A 81 13.26 -11.62 3.85
N ARG A 82 12.32 -12.27 4.54
CA ARG A 82 11.74 -13.55 4.11
C ARG A 82 11.00 -13.44 2.79
N TRP A 83 10.31 -12.34 2.53
CA TRP A 83 9.70 -12.08 1.22
C TRP A 83 10.77 -11.92 0.14
N LEU A 84 11.80 -11.12 0.40
CA LEU A 84 12.89 -10.86 -0.55
C LEU A 84 13.74 -12.09 -0.86
N SER A 85 13.74 -13.11 0.00
CA SER A 85 14.43 -14.39 -0.25
C SER A 85 13.65 -15.34 -1.18
N ILE A 86 12.35 -15.11 -1.38
CA ILE A 86 11.53 -15.89 -2.33
C ILE A 86 12.03 -15.63 -3.76
N PRO A 87 12.15 -16.64 -4.63
CA PRO A 87 12.54 -16.44 -6.04
C PRO A 87 11.71 -15.37 -6.77
N GLU A 88 12.38 -14.53 -7.58
CA GLU A 88 11.75 -13.38 -8.24
C GLU A 88 10.57 -13.76 -9.13
N ASN A 89 10.63 -14.89 -9.85
CA ASN A 89 9.53 -15.39 -10.66
C ASN A 89 8.26 -15.65 -9.83
N ILE A 90 8.42 -16.19 -8.61
CA ILE A 90 7.30 -16.44 -7.69
C ILE A 90 6.77 -15.11 -7.14
N ARG A 91 7.65 -14.18 -6.76
CA ARG A 91 7.24 -12.85 -6.29
C ARG A 91 6.46 -12.12 -7.38
N ASN A 92 6.92 -12.14 -8.63
CA ASN A 92 6.25 -11.51 -9.77
C ASN A 92 4.87 -12.11 -10.04
N HIS A 93 4.72 -13.44 -9.92
CA HIS A 93 3.43 -14.11 -10.03
C HIS A 93 2.45 -13.67 -8.94
N ILE A 94 2.89 -13.70 -7.68
CA ILE A 94 2.06 -13.26 -6.53
C ILE A 94 1.65 -11.79 -6.69
N LYS A 95 2.59 -10.91 -7.06
CA LYS A 95 2.33 -9.48 -7.30
C LYS A 95 1.26 -9.26 -8.36
N THR A 96 1.37 -9.96 -9.49
CA THR A 96 0.41 -9.89 -10.59
C THR A 96 -0.97 -10.36 -10.14
N ASN A 97 -1.05 -11.46 -9.40
CA ASN A 97 -2.31 -11.98 -8.88
C ASN A 97 -2.95 -11.04 -7.86
N CYS A 98 -2.17 -10.49 -6.92
CA CYS A 98 -2.66 -9.52 -5.94
C CYS A 98 -3.17 -8.23 -6.62
N PHE A 99 -2.48 -7.77 -7.68
CA PHE A 99 -2.91 -6.61 -8.44
C PHE A 99 -4.19 -6.88 -9.25
N ASN A 100 -4.27 -8.02 -9.95
CA ASN A 100 -5.46 -8.38 -10.72
C ASN A 100 -6.68 -8.70 -9.83
N ALA A 101 -6.45 -9.04 -8.56
CA ALA A 101 -7.52 -9.28 -7.60
C ALA A 101 -8.16 -7.98 -7.09
N LEU A 102 -7.54 -6.82 -7.32
CA LEU A 102 -8.10 -5.53 -6.93
C LEU A 102 -9.45 -5.30 -7.61
N GLY A 103 -10.47 -5.01 -6.81
CA GLY A 103 -11.85 -4.78 -7.28
C GLY A 103 -12.68 -6.05 -7.44
N THR A 104 -12.07 -7.24 -7.32
CA THR A 104 -12.79 -8.53 -7.38
C THR A 104 -13.22 -9.05 -6.01
N GLU A 105 -12.73 -8.43 -4.93
CA GLU A 105 -13.04 -8.78 -3.55
C GLU A 105 -14.29 -8.05 -3.07
N THR A 106 -15.18 -8.76 -2.37
CA THR A 106 -16.40 -8.18 -1.77
C THR A 106 -16.20 -7.73 -0.32
N THR A 107 -15.08 -8.08 0.30
CA THR A 107 -14.77 -7.78 1.71
C THR A 107 -14.06 -6.43 1.85
N LYS A 108 -14.52 -5.60 2.82
CA LYS A 108 -13.88 -4.33 3.18
C LYS A 108 -13.23 -4.42 4.58
N PRO A 109 -12.01 -3.86 4.78
CA PRO A 109 -11.12 -3.31 3.75
C PRO A 109 -10.55 -4.44 2.85
N SER A 110 -10.25 -4.11 1.60
CA SER A 110 -9.68 -5.07 0.63
C SER A 110 -8.36 -5.64 1.15
N GLN A 111 -8.26 -6.96 1.15
CA GLN A 111 -7.06 -7.65 1.63
C GLN A 111 -6.01 -7.73 0.51
N ALA A 112 -6.43 -7.82 -0.77
CA ALA A 112 -5.50 -7.74 -1.90
C ALA A 112 -4.79 -6.38 -1.95
N ALA A 113 -5.50 -5.28 -1.74
CA ALA A 113 -4.92 -3.94 -1.66
C ALA A 113 -3.87 -3.82 -0.55
N GLN A 114 -4.17 -4.39 0.62
CA GLN A 114 -3.23 -4.44 1.73
C GLN A 114 -1.99 -5.28 1.37
N CYS A 115 -2.15 -6.44 0.73
CA CYS A 115 -1.02 -7.26 0.28
C CYS A 115 -0.13 -6.48 -0.70
N VAL A 116 -0.71 -5.78 -1.67
CA VAL A 116 0.03 -4.90 -2.59
C VAL A 116 0.82 -3.85 -1.80
N GLY A 117 0.19 -3.18 -0.83
CA GLY A 117 0.86 -2.20 0.03
C GLY A 117 2.04 -2.79 0.80
N TYR A 118 1.87 -3.96 1.44
CA TYR A 118 2.95 -4.59 2.21
C TYR A 118 4.09 -5.11 1.34
N ILE A 119 3.80 -5.69 0.19
CA ILE A 119 4.83 -6.10 -0.78
C ILE A 119 5.57 -4.86 -1.29
N ALA A 120 4.86 -3.76 -1.56
CA ALA A 120 5.47 -2.50 -1.96
C ALA A 120 6.41 -1.97 -0.88
N CYS A 121 6.01 -2.03 0.40
CA CYS A 121 6.89 -1.68 1.52
C CYS A 121 8.18 -2.53 1.58
N ALA A 122 8.15 -3.78 1.11
CA ALA A 122 9.31 -4.67 1.10
C ALA A 122 10.23 -4.45 -0.12
N GLU A 123 9.65 -4.32 -1.33
CA GLU A 123 10.40 -4.32 -2.59
C GLU A 123 10.90 -2.93 -3.01
N ILE A 124 10.08 -1.90 -2.82
CA ILE A 124 10.42 -0.53 -3.24
C ILE A 124 11.73 -0.02 -2.63
N PRO A 125 12.02 -0.21 -1.33
CA PRO A 125 13.27 0.29 -0.74
C PRO A 125 14.52 -0.34 -1.30
N ARG A 126 14.37 -1.52 -1.91
CA ARG A 126 15.43 -2.25 -2.60
C ARG A 126 15.50 -1.89 -4.08
N GLY A 127 14.71 -0.92 -4.53
CA GLY A 127 14.57 -0.53 -5.93
C GLY A 127 13.86 -1.58 -6.79
N GLN A 128 13.22 -2.57 -6.17
CA GLN A 128 12.46 -3.62 -6.84
C GLN A 128 11.01 -3.16 -7.03
N TRP A 129 10.34 -3.70 -8.06
CA TRP A 129 8.96 -3.36 -8.42
C TRP A 129 8.73 -1.91 -8.88
N GLN A 130 9.66 -1.35 -9.67
CA GLN A 130 9.48 -0.01 -10.25
C GLN A 130 8.27 0.08 -11.20
N ASP A 131 7.87 -1.04 -11.79
CA ASP A 131 6.71 -1.14 -12.68
C ASP A 131 5.39 -0.78 -11.96
N LEU A 132 5.31 -0.92 -10.63
CA LEU A 132 4.11 -0.51 -9.88
C LEU A 132 3.83 0.98 -10.05
N ILE A 133 4.88 1.81 -10.04
CA ILE A 133 4.76 3.27 -10.20
C ILE A 133 4.29 3.61 -11.62
N MET A 134 4.75 2.86 -12.63
CA MET A 134 4.35 3.03 -14.02
C MET A 134 2.94 2.50 -14.30
N LEU A 135 2.53 1.39 -13.66
CA LEU A 135 1.18 0.84 -13.80
C LEU A 135 0.11 1.79 -13.26
N ILE A 136 0.45 2.56 -12.22
CA ILE A 136 -0.42 3.59 -11.62
C ILE A 136 -0.71 4.74 -12.61
N ASP A 137 0.07 4.91 -13.68
CA ASP A 137 -0.14 5.97 -14.68
C ASP A 137 -1.20 5.61 -15.75
N SER A 138 -1.75 4.38 -15.73
CA SER A 138 -2.64 3.89 -16.79
C SER A 138 -4.12 4.16 -16.52
N ASN A 139 -4.87 4.55 -17.56
CA ASN A 139 -6.32 4.82 -17.58
C ASN A 139 -7.25 3.63 -17.20
N VAL A 140 -6.70 2.54 -16.64
CA VAL A 140 -7.43 1.31 -16.26
C VAL A 140 -7.92 1.36 -14.80
N LEU A 141 -7.56 2.39 -14.03
CA LEU A 141 -7.59 2.35 -12.57
C LEU A 141 -8.77 3.05 -11.91
N GLU A 142 -9.66 3.72 -12.64
CA GLU A 142 -10.82 4.40 -12.02
C GLU A 142 -11.69 3.45 -11.13
N PRO A 143 -11.92 2.16 -11.49
CA PRO A 143 -12.63 1.22 -10.61
C PRO A 143 -11.79 0.71 -9.42
N GLN A 144 -10.46 0.78 -9.53
CA GLN A 144 -9.51 0.25 -8.55
C GLN A 144 -8.83 1.35 -7.71
N SER A 145 -9.15 2.62 -7.99
CA SER A 145 -8.49 3.81 -7.42
C SER A 145 -8.56 3.81 -5.90
N ASN A 146 -9.70 3.44 -5.30
CA ASN A 146 -9.88 3.34 -3.85
C ASN A 146 -8.88 2.36 -3.21
N LEU A 147 -8.59 1.25 -3.89
CA LEU A 147 -7.71 0.21 -3.40
C LEU A 147 -6.25 0.59 -3.51
N ILE A 148 -5.88 1.20 -4.65
CA ILE A 148 -4.54 1.72 -4.90
C ILE A 148 -4.25 2.86 -3.93
N LEU A 149 -5.17 3.81 -3.76
CA LEU A 149 -5.07 4.88 -2.76
C LEU A 149 -4.86 4.30 -1.36
N THR A 150 -5.61 3.26 -0.99
CA THR A 150 -5.42 2.62 0.33
C THR A 150 -3.99 2.11 0.50
N ALA A 151 -3.43 1.42 -0.50
CA ALA A 151 -2.06 0.91 -0.47
C ALA A 151 -1.01 2.04 -0.42
N LEU A 152 -1.19 3.08 -1.23
CA LEU A 152 -0.30 4.24 -1.29
C LEU A 152 -0.33 5.03 0.02
N ILE A 153 -1.51 5.38 0.51
CA ILE A 153 -1.69 6.11 1.76
C ILE A 153 -1.10 5.32 2.93
N TYR A 154 -1.18 3.98 2.93
CA TYR A 154 -0.52 3.16 3.93
C TYR A 154 1.02 3.29 3.89
N GLY A 155 1.62 3.24 2.70
CA GLY A 155 3.07 3.42 2.53
C GLY A 155 3.56 4.83 2.85
N MET A 156 2.68 5.84 2.83
CA MET A 156 3.02 7.24 3.12
C MET A 156 3.00 7.62 4.60
N ARG A 157 2.40 6.78 5.46
CA ARG A 157 2.19 7.05 6.88
C ARG A 157 3.49 7.39 7.62
N LYS A 158 3.38 8.20 8.68
CA LYS A 158 4.53 8.55 9.53
C LYS A 158 5.12 7.35 10.27
N GLU A 159 4.33 6.29 10.47
CA GLU A 159 4.76 5.05 11.09
C GLU A 159 5.63 4.19 10.15
N GLU A 160 5.69 4.49 8.85
CA GLU A 160 6.59 3.79 7.95
C GLU A 160 8.03 4.25 8.18
N THR A 161 8.85 3.36 8.76
CA THR A 161 10.23 3.65 9.15
C THR A 161 11.18 3.77 7.96
N ASN A 162 10.78 3.25 6.80
CA ASN A 162 11.59 3.28 5.60
C ASN A 162 11.23 4.46 4.69
N ASP A 163 12.10 5.46 4.67
CA ASP A 163 11.93 6.66 3.85
C ASP A 163 11.83 6.39 2.34
N ASN A 164 12.42 5.31 1.83
CA ASN A 164 12.31 4.96 0.41
C ASN A 164 10.90 4.47 0.06
N VAL A 165 10.25 3.72 0.97
CA VAL A 165 8.83 3.33 0.81
C VAL A 165 7.98 4.59 0.76
N ARG A 166 8.15 5.47 1.76
CA ARG A 166 7.37 6.69 1.89
C ARG A 166 7.52 7.58 0.66
N LEU A 167 8.76 7.73 0.17
CA LEU A 167 9.06 8.51 -1.02
C LEU A 167 8.38 7.94 -2.27
N ALA A 168 8.47 6.63 -2.50
CA ALA A 168 7.83 6.04 -3.67
C ALA A 168 6.30 6.08 -3.58
N ALA A 169 5.74 5.84 -2.39
CA ALA A 169 4.30 5.87 -2.18
C ALA A 169 3.74 7.29 -2.41
N ILE A 170 4.43 8.32 -1.93
CA ILE A 170 4.01 9.72 -2.15
C ILE A 170 4.21 10.18 -3.59
N THR A 171 5.26 9.71 -4.27
CA THR A 171 5.44 9.96 -5.70
C THR A 171 4.37 9.25 -6.52
N ALA A 172 4.02 8.02 -6.17
CA ALA A 172 2.94 7.29 -6.83
C ALA A 172 1.56 7.94 -6.57
N LEU A 173 1.33 8.52 -5.38
CA LEU A 173 0.12 9.30 -5.12
C LEU A 173 -0.02 10.46 -6.12
N LEU A 174 1.06 11.18 -6.40
CA LEU A 174 1.06 12.34 -7.31
C LEU A 174 0.56 11.98 -8.70
N ASN A 175 0.99 10.82 -9.20
CA ASN A 175 0.57 10.29 -10.49
C ASN A 175 -0.90 9.86 -10.43
N SER A 176 -1.35 9.35 -9.28
CA SER A 176 -2.73 8.86 -9.14
C SER A 176 -3.81 9.93 -9.07
N LEU A 177 -3.45 11.17 -8.70
CA LEU A 177 -4.42 12.23 -8.39
C LEU A 177 -5.36 12.59 -9.54
N GLU A 178 -5.07 12.25 -10.80
CA GLU A 178 -5.95 12.61 -11.92
C GLU A 178 -7.21 11.74 -11.99
N PHE A 179 -7.17 10.55 -11.41
CA PHE A 179 -8.28 9.57 -11.47
C PHE A 179 -8.87 9.25 -10.08
N THR A 180 -8.56 10.04 -9.06
CA THR A 180 -9.08 9.88 -7.68
C THR A 180 -10.28 10.77 -7.37
N LYS A 181 -11.01 11.23 -8.39
CA LYS A 181 -12.10 12.21 -8.21
C LYS A 181 -13.19 11.71 -7.28
N ASN A 182 -13.59 10.45 -7.40
CA ASN A 182 -14.60 9.83 -6.55
C ASN A 182 -14.16 9.78 -5.07
N ASN A 183 -12.86 9.58 -4.81
CA ASN A 183 -12.31 9.59 -3.46
C ASN A 183 -12.33 11.00 -2.85
N PHE A 184 -11.96 12.01 -3.63
CA PHE A 184 -12.01 13.40 -3.17
C PHE A 184 -13.44 13.93 -3.01
N GLN A 185 -14.43 13.35 -3.68
CA GLN A 185 -15.85 13.64 -3.41
C GLN A 185 -16.32 13.08 -2.06
N ASN A 186 -15.69 12.02 -1.55
CA ASN A 186 -16.01 11.45 -0.25
C ASN A 186 -15.25 12.17 0.86
N ASP A 187 -15.96 12.81 1.78
CA ASP A 187 -15.37 13.60 2.87
C ASP A 187 -14.40 12.81 3.75
N SER A 188 -14.72 11.55 4.04
CA SER A 188 -13.89 10.71 4.93
C SER A 188 -12.59 10.30 4.23
N GLU A 189 -12.66 9.88 2.97
CA GLU A 189 -11.48 9.51 2.19
C GLU A 189 -10.60 10.72 1.90
N ARG A 190 -11.20 11.84 1.49
CA ARG A 190 -10.52 13.13 1.29
C ARG A 190 -9.80 13.57 2.54
N HIS A 191 -10.46 13.55 3.70
CA HIS A 191 -9.85 13.94 4.97
C HIS A 191 -8.63 13.09 5.28
N TYR A 192 -8.74 11.78 5.05
CA TYR A 192 -7.66 10.85 5.33
C TYR A 192 -6.46 11.05 4.39
N ILE A 193 -6.71 11.24 3.09
CA ILE A 193 -5.65 11.56 2.11
C ILE A 193 -4.95 12.87 2.50
N MET A 194 -5.72 13.92 2.76
CA MET A 194 -5.19 15.23 3.13
C MET A 194 -4.38 15.19 4.42
N GLN A 195 -4.85 14.46 5.44
CA GLN A 195 -4.11 14.25 6.67
C GLN A 195 -2.73 13.64 6.39
N VAL A 196 -2.68 12.53 5.65
CA VAL A 196 -1.41 11.81 5.39
C VAL A 196 -0.45 12.64 4.52
N VAL A 197 -0.97 13.35 3.50
CA VAL A 197 -0.15 14.27 2.69
C VAL A 197 0.41 15.40 3.55
N CYS A 198 -0.41 16.03 4.40
CA CYS A 198 0.02 17.11 5.27
C CYS A 198 1.04 16.63 6.31
N GLU A 199 0.86 15.45 6.90
CA GLU A 199 1.86 14.84 7.78
C GLU A 199 3.19 14.58 7.06
N ALA A 200 3.14 14.11 5.81
CA ALA A 200 4.34 13.87 5.00
C ALA A 200 5.12 15.17 4.67
N THR A 201 4.46 16.33 4.57
CA THR A 201 5.15 17.63 4.44
C THR A 201 6.03 17.95 5.67
N GLN A 202 5.76 17.32 6.81
CA GLN A 202 6.51 17.51 8.05
C GLN A 202 7.59 16.45 8.25
N SER A 203 7.83 15.59 7.26
CA SER A 203 8.87 14.57 7.30
C SER A 203 10.26 15.20 7.51
N PRO A 204 11.16 14.57 8.30
CA PRO A 204 12.55 15.04 8.39
C PRO A 204 13.31 14.89 7.05
N ASN A 205 12.84 13.98 6.18
CA ASN A 205 13.44 13.74 4.87
C ASN A 205 12.94 14.75 3.83
N ILE A 206 13.86 15.58 3.33
CA ILE A 206 13.56 16.65 2.37
C ILE A 206 12.90 16.12 1.10
N LYS A 207 13.31 14.95 0.59
CA LYS A 207 12.72 14.39 -0.65
C LYS A 207 11.24 14.08 -0.46
N ILE A 208 10.88 13.51 0.69
CA ILE A 208 9.48 13.24 1.04
C ILE A 208 8.71 14.55 1.20
N GLN A 209 9.30 15.56 1.86
CA GLN A 209 8.66 16.88 2.01
C GLN A 209 8.36 17.51 0.64
N VAL A 210 9.33 17.53 -0.28
CA VAL A 210 9.14 18.09 -1.62
C VAL A 210 8.05 17.34 -2.37
N ALA A 211 8.08 16.00 -2.37
CA ALA A 211 7.06 15.20 -3.03
C ALA A 211 5.66 15.38 -2.40
N ALA A 212 5.57 15.53 -1.08
CA ALA A 212 4.32 15.85 -0.39
C ALA A 212 3.76 17.21 -0.80
N LEU A 213 4.61 18.22 -0.94
CA LEU A 213 4.20 19.54 -1.39
C LEU A 213 3.75 19.54 -2.85
N GLN A 214 4.42 18.78 -3.72
CA GLN A 214 3.96 18.57 -5.09
C GLN A 214 2.55 17.96 -5.13
N ASN A 215 2.29 16.95 -4.29
CA ASN A 215 0.94 16.37 -4.13
C ASN A 215 -0.05 17.43 -3.68
N LEU A 216 0.30 18.22 -2.67
CA LEU A 216 -0.58 19.26 -2.14
C LEU A 216 -0.91 20.32 -3.19
N VAL A 217 0.05 20.78 -3.99
CA VAL A 217 -0.18 21.70 -5.11
C VAL A 217 -1.10 21.08 -6.16
N LYS A 218 -0.86 19.82 -6.56
CA LYS A 218 -1.69 19.13 -7.54
C LYS A 218 -3.12 18.92 -7.03
N ILE A 219 -3.29 18.56 -5.75
CA ILE A 219 -4.60 18.45 -5.09
C ILE A 219 -5.34 19.80 -5.11
N LEU A 220 -4.68 20.88 -4.68
CA LEU A 220 -5.29 22.22 -4.68
C LEU A 220 -5.70 22.67 -6.09
N THR A 221 -4.99 22.21 -7.11
CA THR A 221 -5.29 22.52 -8.51
C THR A 221 -6.48 21.70 -9.03
N LEU A 222 -6.51 20.39 -8.78
CA LEU A 222 -7.52 19.49 -9.32
C LEU A 222 -8.85 19.51 -8.54
N TYR A 223 -8.79 19.81 -7.25
CA TYR A 223 -9.89 19.60 -6.30
C TYR A 223 -10.23 20.86 -5.50
N TYR A 224 -9.95 22.04 -6.04
CA TYR A 224 -10.10 23.35 -5.39
C TYR A 224 -11.42 23.50 -4.61
N ASP A 225 -12.55 23.10 -5.21
CA ASP A 225 -13.89 23.20 -4.64
C ASP A 225 -14.04 22.50 -3.27
N TYR A 226 -13.19 21.51 -2.97
CA TYR A 226 -13.23 20.75 -1.72
C TYR A 226 -12.17 21.18 -0.69
N MET A 227 -11.36 22.20 -1.02
CA MET A 227 -10.13 22.51 -0.27
C MET A 227 -10.30 23.64 0.75
N GLU A 228 -11.41 24.37 0.75
CA GLU A 228 -11.64 25.50 1.67
C GLU A 228 -11.33 25.16 3.13
N TYR A 229 -11.79 23.99 3.60
CA TYR A 229 -11.53 23.47 4.95
C TYR A 229 -10.03 23.19 5.23
N TYR A 230 -9.27 22.81 4.20
CA TYR A 230 -7.87 22.39 4.32
C TYR A 230 -6.86 23.50 4.00
N MET A 231 -7.30 24.62 3.42
CA MET A 231 -6.43 25.73 2.99
C MET A 231 -5.60 26.31 4.14
N GLY A 232 -6.18 26.50 5.33
CA GLY A 232 -5.45 26.99 6.49
C GLY A 232 -4.29 26.06 6.90
N PRO A 233 -4.57 24.78 7.22
CA PRO A 233 -3.53 23.78 7.50
C PRO A 233 -2.50 23.61 6.38
N ALA A 234 -2.93 23.62 5.12
CA ALA A 234 -2.07 23.51 3.95
C ALA A 234 -1.11 24.69 3.81
N LEU A 235 -1.61 25.93 3.94
CA LEU A 235 -0.79 27.14 3.95
C LEU A 235 0.19 27.16 5.12
N PHE A 236 -0.22 26.66 6.29
CA PHE A 236 0.68 26.49 7.43
C PHE A 236 1.82 25.51 7.11
N ALA A 237 1.51 24.36 6.52
CA ALA A 237 2.51 23.37 6.10
C ALA A 237 3.51 23.95 5.09
N VAL A 238 3.01 24.65 4.06
CA VAL A 238 3.84 25.34 3.06
C VAL A 238 4.73 26.38 3.71
N ARG A 239 4.18 27.24 4.59
CA ARG A 239 4.96 28.27 5.32
C ARG A 239 6.06 27.65 6.17
N LYS A 240 5.77 26.55 6.88
CA LYS A 240 6.74 25.83 7.71
C LYS A 240 7.87 25.24 6.87
N PHE A 241 7.57 24.70 5.69
CA PHE A 241 8.57 24.21 4.76
C PHE A 241 9.51 25.32 4.27
N PHE A 242 8.96 26.44 3.80
CA PHE A 242 9.77 27.58 3.39
C PHE A 242 10.64 28.11 4.53
N ASN A 243 10.12 28.21 5.75
CA ASN A 243 10.92 28.59 6.92
C ASN A 243 12.05 27.60 7.23
N SER A 244 11.80 26.30 7.08
CA SER A 244 12.82 25.25 7.24
C SER A 244 13.92 25.36 6.18
N LEU A 245 13.55 25.65 4.93
CA LEU A 245 14.50 25.91 3.85
C LEU A 245 15.27 27.21 4.09
N ILE A 246 14.61 28.28 4.53
CA ILE A 246 15.26 29.56 4.86
C ILE A 246 16.31 29.33 5.94
N ASN A 247 15.97 28.64 7.03
CA ASN A 247 16.89 28.29 8.11
C ASN A 247 18.05 27.36 7.67
N LYS A 248 17.84 26.52 6.65
CA LYS A 248 18.90 25.72 6.01
C LYS A 248 19.73 26.52 4.99
N SER A 249 19.14 27.55 4.36
CA SER A 249 19.77 28.41 3.36
C SER A 249 20.53 29.59 3.96
N THR A 250 20.24 29.99 5.21
CA THR A 250 21.15 30.86 5.98
C THR A 250 22.50 30.19 6.27
N LEU A 251 22.61 28.87 6.05
CA LEU A 251 23.89 28.13 6.03
C LEU A 251 24.52 28.05 4.63
N ILE A 252 23.79 28.30 3.54
CA ILE A 252 24.30 28.22 2.16
C ILE A 252 23.66 29.31 1.30
N ASN A 253 24.38 30.43 1.18
CA ASN A 253 24.07 31.63 0.42
C ASN A 253 23.15 31.48 -0.81
N GLY A 254 21.99 32.13 -0.72
CA GLY A 254 21.45 33.02 -1.77
C GLY A 254 21.23 32.45 -3.17
N ARG A 255 20.11 31.74 -3.39
CA ARG A 255 19.35 31.67 -4.66
C ARG A 255 18.19 30.66 -4.53
N PHE A 256 17.06 31.08 -3.96
CA PHE A 256 15.85 30.22 -3.94
C PHE A 256 14.53 30.99 -4.11
N PHE A 257 14.59 32.20 -4.67
CA PHE A 257 13.40 32.89 -5.17
C PHE A 257 13.34 32.71 -6.67
N PHE A 258 12.64 31.70 -7.14
CA PHE A 258 11.92 31.64 -8.42
C PHE A 258 11.36 30.23 -8.53
N PHE A 259 10.07 30.06 -8.22
CA PHE A 259 9.14 29.05 -8.76
C PHE A 259 7.85 29.15 -7.92
N LEU A 260 7.18 30.30 -8.09
CA LEU A 260 5.72 30.37 -8.17
C LEU A 260 5.41 30.62 -9.64
#